data_AF-A0A6B3KWW1-F1
#
_entry.id   AF-A0A6B3KWW1-F1
#
_cell.length_a   1.000
_cell.length_b   1.000
_cell.length_c   1.000
_cell.angle_alpha   90.00
_cell.angle_beta   90.00
_cell.angle_gamma   90.00
#
_symmetry.space_group_name_H-M   'P 1'
#
loop_
_entity.id
_entity.type
_entity.pdbx_description
1 polymer ?
#
loop_
_entity_poly.entity_id
_entity_poly.type
_entity_poly.pdbx_seq_one_letter_code
_entity_poly.pdbx_strand_id
1 'polypeptide(L)'
;MAFVQAYGKNDNLFMMHTGNTMGMRGTANTNFAYNALITLNTDTTFGGVPSSTDPNTFGGTTNDWTLDGSWAELTPLTTIVPATAVVDFALLVWSGGLDTAVTTAVVDANPPNLVTPDGTSTQVTINSAWSSEGTNLPFIANVYNRAADVTSLLQGLPNRAAGRYSVTRLPTRQPVGYGAGWSLIVVYRDSSYPMRNVSLFPGFLLSGTPQTLSGFFTPATGTVTARAFVMAMNGDPNFTGDNFQLNSVTLTGPNNPSGNFFRGQVNDIDGNLNTIGSFADRNFSGTTTNANARAEFDITNVNATGSIASNTTSTQVNITGTGDTIYISAVGLQIDLAEARLTAVKSVTVS
;
A
#
# COMPACT_ATOMS: atom_id res chain seq x y z
N MET A 1 15.99 4.55 7.69
CA MET A 1 15.58 5.93 8.01
C MET A 1 14.20 5.89 8.65
N ALA A 2 13.83 6.89 9.45
CA ALA A 2 12.56 6.86 10.18
C ALA A 2 11.36 7.14 9.27
N PHE A 3 10.19 6.59 9.63
CA PHE A 3 8.91 7.05 9.09
C PHE A 3 8.70 8.55 9.28
N VAL A 4 8.09 9.20 8.28
CA VAL A 4 7.74 10.62 8.31
C VAL A 4 6.23 10.76 8.17
N GLN A 5 5.61 11.60 8.99
CA GLN A 5 4.17 11.86 8.89
C GLN A 5 3.89 12.73 7.65
N ALA A 6 3.36 12.12 6.59
CA ALA A 6 2.95 12.83 5.37
C ALA A 6 1.57 13.48 5.52
N TYR A 7 0.71 12.86 6.35
CA TYR A 7 -0.63 13.36 6.66
C TYR A 7 -0.99 13.01 8.10
N GLY A 8 -1.69 13.91 8.76
CA GLY A 8 -2.20 13.74 10.12
C GLY A 8 -3.35 14.71 10.36
N LYS A 9 -4.55 14.20 10.58
CA LYS A 9 -5.74 15.05 10.79
C LYS A 9 -6.79 14.37 11.66
N ASN A 10 -7.45 15.17 12.48
CA ASN A 10 -8.65 14.80 13.24
C ASN A 10 -9.87 15.39 12.54
N ASP A 11 -10.73 14.56 11.95
CA ASP A 11 -11.93 14.99 11.25
C ASP A 11 -12.87 13.78 11.02
N ASN A 12 -14.02 13.97 10.39
CA ASN A 12 -14.86 12.88 9.92
C ASN A 12 -14.26 12.24 8.67
N LEU A 13 -13.30 11.33 8.85
CA LEU A 13 -12.45 10.78 7.80
C LEU A 13 -12.66 9.29 7.60
N PHE A 14 -12.36 8.79 6.40
CA PHE A 14 -12.24 7.37 6.08
C PHE A 14 -11.09 7.13 5.11
N MET A 15 -10.17 6.23 5.47
CA MET A 15 -9.02 5.87 4.68
C MET A 15 -9.32 4.64 3.80
N MET A 16 -9.06 4.77 2.50
CA MET A 16 -9.05 3.67 1.53
C MET A 16 -7.68 3.52 0.90
N HIS A 17 -7.43 2.37 0.28
CA HIS A 17 -6.26 2.16 -0.55
C HIS A 17 -6.59 1.31 -1.78
N THR A 18 -5.76 1.45 -2.81
CA THR A 18 -5.61 0.49 -3.91
C THR A 18 -4.14 0.43 -4.30
N GLY A 19 -3.72 -0.58 -5.04
CA GLY A 19 -2.33 -0.71 -5.45
C GLY A 19 -2.05 -2.06 -6.07
N ASN A 20 -0.84 -2.23 -6.58
CA ASN A 20 -0.41 -3.49 -7.16
C ASN A 20 1.11 -3.64 -7.07
N THR A 21 1.58 -4.89 -7.16
CA THR A 21 2.99 -5.17 -7.41
C THR A 21 3.37 -4.77 -8.84
N MET A 22 4.67 -4.63 -9.10
CA MET A 22 5.25 -4.64 -10.45
C MET A 22 5.84 -6.02 -10.78
N GLY A 23 6.09 -6.87 -9.79
CA GLY A 23 6.82 -8.13 -9.95
C GLY A 23 5.90 -9.34 -10.12
N MET A 24 6.26 -10.21 -11.08
CA MET A 24 5.68 -11.54 -11.25
C MET A 24 6.75 -12.61 -11.05
N ARG A 25 6.40 -13.67 -10.33
CA ARG A 25 7.18 -14.91 -10.27
C ARG A 25 6.79 -15.77 -11.45
N GLY A 26 7.70 -15.95 -12.39
CA GLY A 26 7.56 -16.78 -13.59
C GLY A 26 7.92 -18.25 -13.35
N THR A 27 8.30 -18.95 -14.41
CA THR A 27 8.53 -20.41 -14.39
C THR A 27 9.95 -20.81 -14.02
N ALA A 28 10.93 -19.91 -14.15
CA ALA A 28 12.26 -20.16 -13.64
C ALA A 28 12.22 -20.19 -12.11
N ASN A 29 12.83 -21.22 -11.50
CA ASN A 29 12.96 -21.30 -10.06
C ASN A 29 13.95 -20.25 -9.54
N THR A 30 13.48 -19.02 -9.42
CA THR A 30 14.14 -17.96 -8.68
C THR A 30 13.63 -18.07 -7.25
N ASN A 31 14.38 -18.81 -6.43
CA ASN A 31 14.13 -18.88 -5.00
C ASN A 31 13.98 -17.44 -4.46
N PHE A 32 12.77 -17.07 -4.03
CA PHE A 32 12.46 -15.83 -3.30
C PHE A 32 12.67 -14.53 -4.11
N ALA A 33 12.25 -14.54 -5.39
CA ALA A 33 12.33 -13.35 -6.23
C ALA A 33 11.30 -13.39 -7.37
N TYR A 34 10.84 -12.20 -7.77
CA TYR A 34 10.20 -12.00 -9.06
C TYR A 34 11.25 -12.09 -10.19
N ASN A 35 10.84 -12.56 -11.36
CA ASN A 35 11.70 -12.68 -12.55
C ASN A 35 11.02 -12.21 -13.84
N ALA A 36 9.90 -11.51 -13.70
CA ALA A 36 9.25 -10.75 -14.74
C ALA A 36 8.63 -9.48 -14.12
N LEU A 37 8.55 -8.41 -14.90
CA LEU A 37 7.84 -7.20 -14.54
C LEU A 37 6.49 -7.18 -15.26
N ILE A 38 5.44 -6.68 -14.61
CA ILE A 38 4.13 -6.46 -15.21
C ILE A 38 4.22 -5.28 -16.17
N THR A 39 3.57 -5.39 -17.33
CA THR A 39 3.29 -4.28 -18.24
C THR A 39 1.82 -4.24 -18.60
N LEU A 40 1.32 -3.07 -18.99
CA LEU A 40 -0.05 -2.90 -19.47
C LEU A 40 -0.22 -3.41 -20.91
N ASN A 41 0.88 -3.69 -21.62
CA ASN A 41 0.83 -4.26 -22.96
C ASN A 41 0.57 -5.77 -22.90
N THR A 42 -0.65 -6.19 -23.25
CA THR A 42 -1.06 -7.61 -23.20
C THR A 42 -0.44 -8.48 -24.29
N ASP A 43 0.24 -7.89 -25.27
CA ASP A 43 0.88 -8.62 -26.38
C ASP A 43 2.27 -9.14 -26.02
N THR A 44 2.82 -8.75 -24.87
CA THR A 44 4.16 -9.16 -24.43
C THR A 44 4.10 -10.16 -23.29
N THR A 45 5.02 -11.12 -23.33
CA THR A 45 5.24 -12.08 -22.26
C THR A 45 6.74 -12.24 -22.02
N PHE A 46 7.14 -12.35 -20.76
CA PHE A 46 8.50 -12.59 -20.32
C PHE A 46 8.52 -13.58 -19.14
N GLY A 47 9.66 -14.22 -18.89
CA GLY A 47 9.86 -15.09 -17.71
C GLY A 47 8.94 -16.32 -17.66
N GLY A 48 8.31 -16.69 -18.78
CA GLY A 48 7.33 -17.77 -18.83
C GLY A 48 5.96 -17.41 -18.24
N VAL A 49 5.70 -16.14 -17.94
CA VAL A 49 4.41 -15.64 -17.43
C VAL A 49 3.49 -15.31 -18.61
N PRO A 50 2.40 -16.07 -18.83
CA PRO A 50 1.44 -15.77 -19.89
C PRO A 50 0.75 -14.43 -19.64
N SER A 51 0.39 -13.69 -20.68
CA SER A 51 -0.44 -12.50 -20.51
C SER A 51 -1.87 -12.86 -20.03
N SER A 52 -2.61 -11.86 -19.59
CA SER A 52 -4.05 -11.92 -19.34
C SER A 52 -4.71 -10.84 -20.18
N THR A 53 -5.81 -11.16 -20.84
CA THR A 53 -6.67 -10.21 -21.57
C THR A 53 -8.04 -10.05 -20.89
N ASP A 54 -8.25 -10.67 -19.73
CA ASP A 54 -9.47 -10.50 -18.94
C ASP A 54 -9.63 -9.03 -18.53
N PRO A 55 -10.78 -8.37 -18.76
CA PRO A 55 -10.98 -6.96 -18.41
C PRO A 55 -10.68 -6.60 -16.94
N ASN A 56 -10.82 -7.56 -16.02
CA ASN A 56 -10.59 -7.39 -14.59
C ASN A 56 -9.15 -7.69 -14.17
N THR A 57 -8.37 -8.40 -15.00
CA THR A 57 -7.00 -8.81 -14.62
C THR A 57 -5.93 -8.64 -15.69
N PHE A 58 -6.24 -7.94 -16.79
CA PHE A 58 -5.33 -7.86 -17.92
C PHE A 58 -3.94 -7.34 -17.55
N GLY A 59 -2.95 -7.86 -18.25
CA GLY A 59 -1.54 -7.52 -18.09
C GLY A 59 -0.68 -8.40 -18.98
N GLY A 60 0.42 -7.86 -19.48
CA GLY A 60 1.52 -8.63 -20.03
C GLY A 60 2.73 -8.59 -19.10
N THR A 61 3.84 -9.14 -19.57
CA THR A 61 5.10 -9.09 -18.83
C THR A 61 6.27 -8.65 -19.70
N THR A 62 7.27 -8.05 -19.06
CA THR A 62 8.50 -7.50 -19.65
C THR A 62 9.68 -7.73 -18.70
N ASN A 63 10.90 -7.52 -19.18
CA ASN A 63 12.12 -7.43 -18.36
C ASN A 63 12.72 -6.02 -18.29
N ASP A 64 12.04 -5.06 -18.90
CA ASP A 64 12.47 -3.68 -19.00
C ASP A 64 11.56 -2.80 -18.13
N TRP A 65 12.13 -2.22 -17.07
CA TRP A 65 11.40 -1.32 -16.18
C TRP A 65 10.89 -0.08 -16.92
N THR A 66 11.51 0.32 -18.04
CA THR A 66 11.03 1.46 -18.83
C THR A 66 9.72 1.17 -19.56
N LEU A 67 9.33 -0.10 -19.65
CA LEU A 67 8.08 -0.59 -20.24
C LEU A 67 7.12 -1.16 -19.20
N ASP A 68 7.49 -1.15 -17.93
CA ASP A 68 6.66 -1.71 -16.87
C ASP A 68 5.43 -0.84 -16.58
N GLY A 69 4.42 -1.49 -16.03
CA GLY A 69 3.16 -0.84 -15.72
C GLY A 69 2.17 -1.82 -15.13
N SER A 70 1.65 -1.51 -13.95
CA SER A 70 0.56 -2.28 -13.34
C SER A 70 -0.59 -1.36 -12.95
N TRP A 71 -1.79 -1.93 -12.90
CA TRP A 71 -3.01 -1.22 -12.58
C TRP A 71 -3.77 -1.91 -11.44
N ALA A 72 -4.56 -1.11 -10.73
CA ALA A 72 -5.51 -1.54 -9.72
C ALA A 72 -6.71 -0.60 -9.71
N GLU A 73 -7.85 -1.07 -9.19
CA GLU A 73 -9.07 -0.27 -9.11
C GLU A 73 -9.29 0.29 -7.71
N LEU A 74 -9.61 1.58 -7.61
CA LEU A 74 -10.12 2.21 -6.40
C LEU A 74 -11.65 2.15 -6.41
N THR A 75 -12.23 1.42 -5.46
CA THR A 75 -13.67 1.10 -5.46
C THR A 75 -14.39 1.68 -4.24
N PRO A 76 -14.63 3.01 -4.16
CA PRO A 76 -15.33 3.66 -3.06
C PRO A 76 -16.85 3.38 -3.12
N LEU A 77 -17.25 2.16 -2.79
CA LEU A 77 -18.65 1.73 -2.75
C LEU A 77 -19.46 2.66 -1.85
N THR A 78 -20.68 3.04 -2.26
CA THR A 78 -21.53 4.01 -1.54
C THR A 78 -21.92 3.59 -0.12
N THR A 79 -21.82 2.29 0.17
CA THR A 79 -22.02 1.72 1.52
C THR A 79 -20.88 2.02 2.48
N ILE A 80 -19.69 2.35 1.95
CA ILE A 80 -18.47 2.60 2.70
C ILE A 80 -18.06 4.06 2.55
N VAL A 81 -18.08 4.58 1.32
CA VAL A 81 -17.79 5.97 0.98
C VAL A 81 -19.04 6.64 0.44
N PRO A 82 -19.73 7.50 1.20
CA PRO A 82 -20.97 8.17 0.77
C PRO A 82 -20.77 8.98 -0.51
N ALA A 83 -21.87 9.26 -1.24
CA ALA A 83 -21.82 10.08 -2.45
C ALA A 83 -21.39 11.53 -2.19
N THR A 84 -21.60 12.01 -0.96
CA THR A 84 -21.23 13.34 -0.48
C THR A 84 -19.77 13.46 -0.04
N ALA A 85 -19.04 12.34 0.03
CA ALA A 85 -17.66 12.34 0.48
C ALA A 85 -16.77 13.08 -0.53
N VAL A 86 -15.73 13.74 -0.04
CA VAL A 86 -14.72 14.40 -0.86
C VAL A 86 -13.34 13.84 -0.55
N VAL A 87 -12.43 13.87 -1.51
CA VAL A 87 -11.02 13.54 -1.27
C VAL A 87 -10.40 14.66 -0.43
N ASP A 88 -9.99 14.34 0.79
CA ASP A 88 -9.29 15.25 1.69
C ASP A 88 -7.77 15.23 1.42
N PHE A 89 -7.23 14.03 1.20
CA PHE A 89 -5.82 13.80 0.89
C PHE A 89 -5.63 12.53 0.07
N ALA A 90 -4.61 12.50 -0.80
CA ALA A 90 -4.20 11.32 -1.52
C ALA A 90 -2.67 11.20 -1.62
N LEU A 91 -2.15 10.04 -1.22
CA LEU A 91 -0.73 9.71 -1.22
C LEU A 91 -0.46 8.56 -2.17
N LEU A 92 0.41 8.78 -3.15
CA LEU A 92 1.00 7.69 -3.92
C LEU A 92 2.33 7.32 -3.25
N VAL A 93 2.51 6.06 -2.88
CA VAL A 93 3.78 5.51 -2.38
C VAL A 93 4.22 4.41 -3.34
N TRP A 94 5.52 4.37 -3.66
CA TRP A 94 6.09 3.30 -4.47
C TRP A 94 7.48 2.92 -3.98
N SER A 95 7.88 1.69 -4.26
CA SER A 95 9.15 1.13 -3.80
C SER A 95 9.66 0.09 -4.78
N GLY A 96 10.98 -0.12 -4.78
CA GLY A 96 11.64 -1.08 -5.65
C GLY A 96 13.07 -1.35 -5.25
N GLY A 97 13.67 -2.35 -5.90
CA GLY A 97 15.07 -2.72 -5.70
C GLY A 97 16.02 -1.83 -6.50
N LEU A 98 17.15 -1.48 -5.89
CA LEU A 98 18.26 -0.80 -6.54
C LEU A 98 19.35 -1.81 -6.94
N ASP A 99 20.08 -1.50 -8.00
CA ASP A 99 21.30 -2.22 -8.40
C ASP A 99 22.31 -1.27 -9.07
N THR A 100 23.28 -1.81 -9.80
CA THR A 100 24.28 -1.01 -10.51
C THR A 100 23.72 -0.23 -11.71
N ALA A 101 22.59 -0.66 -12.28
CA ALA A 101 21.93 -0.01 -13.41
C ALA A 101 20.79 0.92 -12.94
N VAL A 102 20.01 0.50 -11.95
CA VAL A 102 18.94 1.27 -11.31
C VAL A 102 19.47 1.81 -9.98
N THR A 103 20.20 2.90 -10.08
CA THR A 103 20.72 3.64 -8.92
C THR A 103 19.67 4.63 -8.40
N THR A 104 19.91 5.19 -7.21
CA THR A 104 19.14 6.31 -6.66
C THR A 104 18.99 7.46 -7.67
N ALA A 105 20.06 7.82 -8.36
CA ALA A 105 20.02 8.88 -9.37
C ALA A 105 19.10 8.54 -10.55
N VAL A 106 19.01 7.25 -10.94
CA VAL A 106 18.07 6.79 -11.97
C VAL A 106 16.64 6.87 -11.47
N VAL A 107 16.39 6.45 -10.23
CA VAL A 107 15.06 6.56 -9.58
C VAL A 107 14.61 8.02 -9.53
N ASP A 108 15.45 8.91 -9.05
CA ASP A 108 15.11 10.33 -8.87
C ASP A 108 14.96 11.09 -10.19
N ALA A 109 15.67 10.65 -11.24
CA ALA A 109 15.53 11.20 -12.59
C ALA A 109 14.31 10.65 -13.35
N ASN A 110 13.69 9.56 -12.86
CA ASN A 110 12.56 8.91 -13.52
C ASN A 110 11.41 8.64 -12.55
N PRO A 111 10.74 9.68 -12.02
CA PRO A 111 9.47 9.49 -11.33
C PRO A 111 8.47 8.76 -12.24
N PRO A 112 7.65 7.86 -11.70
CA PRO A 112 6.70 7.11 -12.50
C PRO A 112 5.55 8.00 -12.99
N ASN A 113 4.80 7.53 -13.99
CA ASN A 113 3.54 8.17 -14.36
C ASN A 113 2.38 7.53 -13.62
N LEU A 114 1.50 8.36 -13.05
CA LEU A 114 0.18 7.97 -12.57
C LEU A 114 -0.84 8.23 -13.69
N VAL A 115 -1.53 7.18 -14.10
CA VAL A 115 -2.69 7.27 -14.99
C VAL A 115 -3.95 7.22 -14.17
N THR A 116 -4.78 8.26 -14.26
CA THR A 116 -6.05 8.38 -13.52
C THR A 116 -7.24 7.78 -14.30
N PRO A 117 -8.38 7.52 -13.64
CA PRO A 117 -9.57 6.92 -14.26
C PRO A 117 -10.14 7.63 -15.49
N ASP A 118 -9.87 8.93 -15.65
CA ASP A 118 -10.22 9.73 -16.82
C ASP A 118 -9.26 9.52 -18.01
N GLY A 119 -8.22 8.70 -17.85
CA GLY A 119 -7.19 8.41 -18.83
C GLY A 119 -6.02 9.40 -18.84
N THR A 120 -6.03 10.40 -17.97
CA THR A 120 -4.93 11.39 -17.89
C THR A 120 -3.68 10.74 -17.31
N SER A 121 -2.55 10.85 -18.01
CA SER A 121 -1.24 10.37 -17.56
C SER A 121 -0.39 11.54 -17.08
N THR A 122 0.00 11.52 -15.80
CA THR A 122 0.80 12.57 -15.17
C THR A 122 2.04 11.98 -14.54
N GLN A 123 3.22 12.51 -14.89
CA GLN A 123 4.44 12.20 -14.17
C GLN A 123 4.37 12.82 -12.76
N VAL A 124 4.49 12.00 -11.72
CA VAL A 124 4.37 12.50 -10.34
C VAL A 124 5.63 13.22 -9.88
N THR A 125 5.46 14.17 -8.96
CA THR A 125 6.59 14.85 -8.32
C THR A 125 6.99 14.10 -7.04
N ILE A 126 8.22 13.59 -7.00
CA ILE A 126 8.78 12.97 -5.79
C ILE A 126 8.83 14.01 -4.66
N ASN A 127 8.28 13.66 -3.50
CA ASN A 127 8.51 14.40 -2.27
C ASN A 127 9.75 13.84 -1.56
N SER A 128 10.86 14.58 -1.59
CA SER A 128 12.11 14.18 -0.97
C SER A 128 12.01 14.04 0.56
N ALA A 129 11.10 14.76 1.21
CA ALA A 129 10.88 14.65 2.65
C ALA A 129 10.21 13.33 3.07
N TRP A 130 9.58 12.64 2.13
CA TRP A 130 8.91 11.35 2.34
C TRP A 130 9.66 10.19 1.68
N SER A 131 10.86 10.46 1.18
CA SER A 131 11.68 9.50 0.45
C SER A 131 12.68 8.83 1.39
N SER A 132 12.93 7.54 1.18
CA SER A 132 13.92 6.80 1.96
C SER A 132 14.59 5.70 1.13
N GLU A 133 15.74 5.26 1.59
CA GLU A 133 16.57 4.22 1.00
C GLU A 133 17.11 3.34 2.12
N GLY A 134 17.32 2.07 1.80
CA GLY A 134 18.09 1.16 2.62
C GLY A 134 19.19 0.53 1.78
N THR A 135 20.41 0.60 2.30
CA THR A 135 21.62 0.11 1.61
C THR A 135 22.31 -0.98 2.42
N ASN A 136 22.98 -1.92 1.75
CA ASN A 136 23.63 -3.08 2.36
C ASN A 136 22.70 -3.91 3.26
N LEU A 137 21.45 -4.03 2.82
CA LEU A 137 20.40 -4.78 3.50
C LEU A 137 20.55 -6.29 3.26
N PRO A 138 20.14 -7.14 4.21
CA PRO A 138 20.12 -8.59 4.00
C PRO A 138 19.25 -8.99 2.79
N PHE A 139 19.70 -9.96 1.99
CA PHE A 139 19.01 -10.49 0.80
C PHE A 139 18.86 -9.53 -0.40
N ILE A 140 18.19 -8.39 -0.23
CA ILE A 140 17.87 -7.47 -1.35
C ILE A 140 19.05 -6.57 -1.73
N ALA A 141 20.03 -6.44 -0.83
CA ALA A 141 21.14 -5.50 -0.87
C ALA A 141 20.70 -4.02 -0.79
N ASN A 142 19.91 -3.51 -1.72
CA ASN A 142 19.53 -2.09 -1.74
C ASN A 142 18.09 -1.90 -2.22
N VAL A 143 17.33 -1.06 -1.52
CA VAL A 143 15.95 -0.68 -1.91
C VAL A 143 15.72 0.81 -1.74
N TYR A 144 14.71 1.31 -2.42
CA TYR A 144 14.22 2.67 -2.27
C TYR A 144 12.73 2.69 -1.98
N ASN A 145 12.29 3.78 -1.36
CA ASN A 145 10.91 4.18 -1.19
C ASN A 145 10.77 5.66 -1.58
N ARG A 146 9.70 5.97 -2.30
CA ARG A 146 9.34 7.33 -2.70
C ARG A 146 7.84 7.52 -2.48
N ALA A 147 7.45 8.78 -2.31
CA ALA A 147 6.05 9.14 -2.21
C ALA A 147 5.77 10.49 -2.88
N ALA A 148 4.53 10.70 -3.29
CA ALA A 148 4.04 11.93 -3.89
C ALA A 148 2.65 12.28 -3.35
N ASP A 149 2.43 13.57 -3.13
CA ASP A 149 1.09 14.11 -2.89
C ASP A 149 0.38 14.23 -4.24
N VAL A 150 -0.68 13.43 -4.41
CA VAL A 150 -1.50 13.40 -5.63
C VAL A 150 -2.92 13.88 -5.35
N THR A 151 -3.13 14.59 -4.24
CA THR A 151 -4.45 15.08 -3.79
C THR A 151 -5.15 15.90 -4.87
N SER A 152 -4.44 16.84 -5.50
CA SER A 152 -5.01 17.70 -6.53
C SER A 152 -5.43 16.93 -7.78
N LEU A 153 -4.70 15.88 -8.15
CA LEU A 153 -5.06 15.00 -9.27
C LEU A 153 -6.38 14.28 -8.97
N LEU A 154 -6.56 13.78 -7.75
CA LEU A 154 -7.77 13.05 -7.37
C LEU A 154 -8.98 13.95 -7.09
N GLN A 155 -8.77 15.14 -6.52
CA GLN A 155 -9.86 16.12 -6.30
C GLN A 155 -10.48 16.62 -7.61
N GLY A 156 -9.75 16.56 -8.73
CA GLY A 156 -10.26 16.90 -10.05
C GLY A 156 -11.15 15.83 -10.69
N LEU A 157 -11.24 14.62 -10.10
CA LEU A 157 -11.92 13.48 -10.71
C LEU A 157 -13.38 13.36 -10.27
N PRO A 158 -14.27 12.90 -11.17
CA PRO A 158 -15.66 12.61 -10.82
C PRO A 158 -15.77 11.38 -9.92
N ASN A 159 -17.00 11.11 -9.43
CA ASN A 159 -17.34 9.87 -8.72
C ASN A 159 -16.46 9.57 -7.50
N ARG A 160 -15.94 10.60 -6.81
CA ARG A 160 -15.03 10.47 -5.67
C ARG A 160 -13.75 9.74 -6.08
N ALA A 161 -13.24 10.05 -7.27
CA ALA A 161 -12.01 9.48 -7.80
C ALA A 161 -12.06 7.95 -7.99
N ALA A 162 -13.25 7.36 -8.13
CA ALA A 162 -13.42 5.94 -8.37
C ALA A 162 -12.88 5.50 -9.74
N GLY A 163 -12.34 4.29 -9.82
CA GLY A 163 -11.98 3.62 -11.06
C GLY A 163 -10.52 3.16 -11.12
N ARG A 164 -10.06 2.85 -12.32
CA ARG A 164 -8.74 2.29 -12.59
C ARG A 164 -7.64 3.34 -12.46
N TYR A 165 -6.63 3.01 -11.67
CA TYR A 165 -5.35 3.73 -11.62
C TYR A 165 -4.25 2.83 -12.13
N SER A 166 -3.29 3.40 -12.85
CA SER A 166 -2.09 2.68 -13.29
C SER A 166 -0.84 3.45 -12.93
N VAL A 167 0.21 2.74 -12.52
CA VAL A 167 1.54 3.31 -12.36
C VAL A 167 2.44 2.66 -13.40
N THR A 168 3.17 3.47 -14.16
CA THR A 168 4.05 3.01 -15.25
C THR A 168 5.44 3.60 -15.11
N ARG A 169 6.44 2.90 -15.67
CA ARG A 169 7.85 3.30 -15.68
C ARG A 169 8.44 3.43 -14.28
N LEU A 170 8.16 2.47 -13.40
CA LEU A 170 8.70 2.43 -12.05
C LEU A 170 10.11 1.83 -12.13
N PRO A 171 11.18 2.62 -11.88
CA PRO A 171 12.53 2.06 -11.96
C PRO A 171 12.71 0.99 -10.90
N THR A 172 13.08 -0.21 -11.31
CA THR A 172 13.44 -1.30 -10.40
C THR A 172 14.49 -2.16 -11.06
N ARG A 173 15.37 -2.77 -10.27
CA ARG A 173 16.37 -3.71 -10.79
C ARG A 173 15.73 -4.71 -11.75
N GLN A 174 16.37 -4.87 -12.90
CA GLN A 174 15.89 -5.77 -13.96
C GLN A 174 15.75 -7.20 -13.39
N PRO A 175 14.82 -8.02 -13.93
CA PRO A 175 14.35 -9.21 -13.24
C PRO A 175 15.45 -10.26 -13.00
N VAL A 176 16.01 -10.20 -11.80
CA VAL A 176 15.61 -11.00 -10.63
C VAL A 176 15.53 -10.01 -9.47
N GLY A 177 14.39 -9.85 -8.79
CA GLY A 177 14.25 -8.84 -7.73
C GLY A 177 13.33 -9.26 -6.59
N TYR A 178 13.40 -8.51 -5.49
CA TYR A 178 12.87 -8.91 -4.18
C TYR A 178 11.68 -8.04 -3.71
N GLY A 179 10.98 -7.42 -4.68
CA GLY A 179 9.84 -6.54 -4.44
C GLY A 179 9.92 -5.24 -5.22
N ALA A 180 8.83 -4.90 -5.89
CA ALA A 180 8.59 -3.59 -6.48
C ALA A 180 7.08 -3.40 -6.62
N GLY A 181 6.57 -2.20 -6.37
CA GLY A 181 5.13 -1.97 -6.34
C GLY A 181 4.76 -0.58 -5.85
N TRP A 182 3.46 -0.33 -5.83
CA TRP A 182 2.90 0.96 -5.48
C TRP A 182 1.55 0.80 -4.76
N SER A 183 1.21 1.79 -3.95
CA SER A 183 -0.10 1.94 -3.35
C SER A 183 -0.54 3.40 -3.44
N LEU A 184 -1.81 3.60 -3.80
CA LEU A 184 -2.53 4.86 -3.70
C LEU A 184 -3.42 4.80 -2.47
N ILE A 185 -3.09 5.60 -1.45
CA ILE A 185 -3.87 5.74 -0.23
C ILE A 185 -4.69 7.03 -0.33
N VAL A 186 -6.00 6.93 -0.14
CA VAL A 186 -6.95 8.05 -0.28
C VAL A 186 -7.69 8.22 1.03
N VAL A 187 -7.65 9.44 1.56
CA VAL A 187 -8.43 9.84 2.73
C VAL A 187 -9.64 10.62 2.25
N TYR A 188 -10.83 10.06 2.47
CA TYR A 188 -12.10 10.73 2.21
C TYR A 188 -12.57 11.46 3.46
N ARG A 189 -13.24 12.60 3.28
CA ARG A 189 -13.93 13.33 4.33
C ARG A 189 -15.43 13.41 4.03
N ASP A 190 -16.22 13.08 5.04
CA ASP A 190 -17.69 13.22 5.00
C ASP A 190 -18.23 13.35 6.42
N SER A 191 -19.14 14.29 6.64
CA SER A 191 -19.80 14.52 7.93
C SER A 191 -20.58 13.31 8.50
N SER A 192 -20.84 12.28 7.70
CA SER A 192 -21.49 11.04 8.14
C SER A 192 -20.53 10.09 8.86
N TYR A 193 -19.21 10.18 8.61
CA TYR A 193 -18.23 9.33 9.30
C TYR A 193 -18.12 9.70 10.78
N PRO A 194 -17.74 8.75 11.66
CA PRO A 194 -17.32 9.12 13.02
C PRO A 194 -16.08 10.01 12.97
N MET A 195 -15.82 10.72 14.06
CA MET A 195 -14.59 11.49 14.23
C MET A 195 -13.41 10.54 14.37
N ARG A 196 -12.38 10.73 13.53
CA ARG A 196 -11.19 9.88 13.49
C ARG A 196 -9.93 10.71 13.44
N ASN A 197 -8.85 10.19 14.01
CA ASN A 197 -7.52 10.55 13.54
C ASN A 197 -7.16 9.63 12.36
N VAL A 198 -6.72 10.22 11.26
CA VAL A 198 -6.05 9.48 10.18
C VAL A 198 -4.64 10.02 10.03
N SER A 199 -3.66 9.12 10.05
CA SER A 199 -2.24 9.46 9.90
C SER A 199 -1.55 8.53 8.92
N LEU A 200 -0.75 9.09 8.01
CA LEU A 200 -0.03 8.34 6.98
C LEU A 200 1.47 8.58 7.10
N PHE A 201 2.22 7.49 7.05
CA PHE A 201 3.65 7.44 7.29
C PHE A 201 4.37 6.68 6.17
N PRO A 202 4.71 7.31 5.03
CA PRO A 202 5.71 6.77 4.13
C PRO A 202 7.07 6.72 4.83
N GLY A 203 7.88 5.73 4.50
CA GLY A 203 9.22 5.58 5.09
C GLY A 203 9.79 4.20 4.91
N PHE A 204 10.71 3.83 5.79
CA PHE A 204 11.43 2.57 5.70
C PHE A 204 11.60 1.93 7.08
N LEU A 205 11.07 0.72 7.24
CA LEU A 205 11.30 -0.12 8.40
C LEU A 205 11.91 -1.45 7.97
N LEU A 206 13.04 -1.82 8.57
CA LEU A 206 13.63 -3.15 8.44
C LEU A 206 13.15 -4.03 9.60
N SER A 207 12.94 -5.32 9.32
CA SER A 207 12.61 -6.30 10.37
C SER A 207 13.58 -6.29 11.55
N GLY A 208 13.04 -6.32 12.77
CA GLY A 208 13.81 -6.25 14.01
C GLY A 208 14.28 -4.86 14.42
N THR A 209 13.92 -3.80 13.68
CA THR A 209 14.30 -2.41 14.00
C THR A 209 13.07 -1.56 14.36
N PRO A 210 12.48 -1.72 15.56
CA PRO A 210 11.25 -1.01 15.92
C PRO A 210 11.41 0.51 15.80
N GLN A 211 10.36 1.17 15.32
CA GLN A 211 10.29 2.62 15.20
C GLN A 211 9.05 3.17 15.90
N THR A 212 9.07 4.47 16.19
CA THR A 212 7.91 5.17 16.76
C THR A 212 7.18 5.95 15.68
N LEU A 213 5.88 5.71 15.55
CA LEU A 213 4.96 6.56 14.81
C LEU A 213 4.33 7.55 15.80
N SER A 214 4.36 8.84 15.50
CA SER A 214 3.83 9.90 16.37
C SER A 214 3.05 10.95 15.56
N GLY A 215 2.39 11.88 16.24
CA GLY A 215 1.62 12.94 15.59
C GLY A 215 0.13 12.61 15.40
N PHE A 216 -0.38 11.64 16.15
CA PHE A 216 -1.80 11.35 16.25
C PHE A 216 -2.28 11.49 17.70
N PHE A 217 -3.59 11.30 17.93
CA PHE A 217 -4.17 11.21 19.26
C PHE A 217 -5.07 9.98 19.33
N THR A 218 -5.16 9.36 20.51
CA THR A 218 -6.13 8.32 20.82
C THR A 218 -7.18 8.83 21.81
N PRO A 219 -8.35 8.19 21.91
CA PRO A 219 -9.30 8.46 22.99
C PRO A 219 -8.62 8.48 24.36
N ALA A 220 -9.06 9.36 25.25
CA ALA A 220 -8.48 9.52 26.58
C ALA A 220 -8.63 8.26 27.46
N THR A 221 -9.67 7.46 27.22
CA THR A 221 -9.94 6.22 27.96
C THR A 221 -10.58 5.18 27.05
N GLY A 222 -10.67 3.94 27.54
CA GLY A 222 -11.31 2.84 26.81
C GLY A 222 -10.39 2.14 25.80
N THR A 223 -10.94 1.15 25.12
CA THR A 223 -10.26 0.42 24.05
C THR A 223 -10.21 1.29 22.80
N VAL A 224 -9.00 1.49 22.27
CA VAL A 224 -8.81 2.22 21.01
C VAL A 224 -9.26 1.33 19.85
N THR A 225 -10.29 1.74 19.13
CA THR A 225 -10.68 1.13 17.85
C THR A 225 -9.85 1.72 16.73
N ALA A 226 -9.13 0.87 16.01
CA ALA A 226 -8.23 1.31 14.95
C ALA A 226 -8.14 0.30 13.80
N ARG A 227 -7.69 0.78 12.65
CA ARG A 227 -7.22 -0.02 11.52
C ARG A 227 -5.81 0.42 11.12
N ALA A 228 -5.01 -0.53 10.64
CA ALA A 228 -3.65 -0.29 10.21
C ALA A 228 -3.46 -0.74 8.76
N PHE A 229 -3.12 0.21 7.89
CA PHE A 229 -2.63 -0.04 6.54
C PHE A 229 -1.12 -0.29 6.60
N VAL A 230 -0.63 -1.24 5.80
CA VAL A 230 0.79 -1.48 5.62
C VAL A 230 1.09 -1.87 4.17
N MET A 231 2.21 -1.35 3.67
CA MET A 231 2.79 -1.69 2.37
C MET A 231 4.22 -2.17 2.60
N ALA A 232 4.58 -3.34 2.09
CA ALA A 232 5.89 -3.94 2.33
C ALA A 232 6.44 -4.70 1.12
N MET A 233 7.75 -4.89 1.09
CA MET A 233 8.47 -5.72 0.12
C MET A 233 8.97 -7.01 0.78
N ASN A 234 9.17 -8.04 -0.06
CA ASN A 234 9.80 -9.32 0.27
C ASN A 234 8.99 -10.20 1.23
N GLY A 235 7.66 -10.17 1.15
CA GLY A 235 6.84 -11.17 1.80
C GLY A 235 6.75 -12.46 0.99
N ASP A 236 6.88 -13.60 1.66
CA ASP A 236 6.87 -14.92 1.06
C ASP A 236 5.82 -15.82 1.74
N PRO A 237 4.86 -16.40 1.01
CA PRO A 237 3.82 -17.22 1.63
C PRO A 237 4.39 -18.51 2.25
N ASN A 238 5.51 -19.02 1.74
CA ASN A 238 6.13 -20.27 2.18
C ASN A 238 7.21 -20.08 3.27
N PHE A 239 7.51 -18.84 3.65
CA PHE A 239 8.32 -18.55 4.83
C PHE A 239 7.41 -18.12 5.98
N THR A 240 7.77 -18.50 7.19
CA THR A 240 6.93 -18.26 8.37
C THR A 240 7.79 -17.74 9.51
N GLY A 241 7.19 -16.97 10.40
CA GLY A 241 7.75 -16.48 11.65
C GLY A 241 7.67 -14.96 11.76
N ASP A 242 7.46 -14.26 10.66
CA ASP A 242 7.25 -12.82 10.60
C ASP A 242 5.88 -12.41 11.17
N ASN A 243 5.86 -11.25 11.84
CA ASN A 243 4.69 -10.66 12.46
C ASN A 243 4.76 -9.15 12.30
N PHE A 244 3.62 -8.51 12.04
CA PHE A 244 3.48 -7.06 12.13
C PHE A 244 2.90 -6.67 13.50
N GLN A 245 3.53 -5.73 14.19
CA GLN A 245 3.17 -5.37 15.56
C GLN A 245 2.98 -3.86 15.73
N LEU A 246 1.97 -3.51 16.53
CA LEU A 246 1.82 -2.19 17.13
C LEU A 246 1.85 -2.33 18.66
N ASN A 247 2.76 -1.61 19.34
CA ASN A 247 3.04 -1.74 20.77
C ASN A 247 3.16 -3.20 21.26
N SER A 248 3.93 -4.02 20.54
CA SER A 248 4.13 -5.45 20.82
C SER A 248 2.88 -6.33 20.70
N VAL A 249 1.75 -5.79 20.22
CA VAL A 249 0.56 -6.57 19.87
C VAL A 249 0.67 -7.00 18.42
N THR A 250 0.74 -8.31 18.19
CA THR A 250 0.71 -8.90 16.84
C THR A 250 -0.66 -8.67 16.20
N LEU A 251 -0.65 -8.00 15.05
CA LEU A 251 -1.83 -7.80 14.23
C LEU A 251 -2.07 -9.03 13.34
N THR A 252 -3.32 -9.24 12.97
CA THR A 252 -3.72 -10.28 12.03
C THR A 252 -4.82 -9.78 11.09
N GLY A 253 -4.92 -10.40 9.92
CA GLY A 253 -5.96 -10.14 8.94
C GLY A 253 -6.42 -11.43 8.25
N PRO A 254 -7.47 -11.38 7.42
CA PRO A 254 -7.98 -12.55 6.69
C PRO A 254 -6.90 -13.28 5.88
N ASN A 255 -5.94 -12.53 5.33
CA ASN A 255 -4.81 -13.05 4.56
C ASN A 255 -3.46 -12.78 5.22
N ASN A 256 -3.45 -12.36 6.49
CA ASN A 256 -2.23 -12.00 7.23
C ASN A 256 -2.25 -12.67 8.62
N PRO A 257 -2.10 -14.00 8.73
CA PRO A 257 -2.15 -14.70 10.01
C PRO A 257 -0.92 -14.44 10.88
N SER A 258 -1.08 -14.69 12.19
CA SER A 258 0.03 -14.63 13.14
C SER A 258 1.12 -15.63 12.76
N GLY A 259 2.38 -15.20 12.83
CA GLY A 259 3.55 -15.97 12.44
C GLY A 259 3.71 -16.19 10.93
N ASN A 260 2.96 -15.47 10.08
CA ASN A 260 3.25 -15.30 8.66
C ASN A 260 2.34 -14.16 8.14
N PHE A 261 2.66 -12.94 8.54
CA PHE A 261 1.84 -11.76 8.25
C PHE A 261 2.07 -11.29 6.81
N PHE A 262 3.31 -11.30 6.31
CA PHE A 262 3.69 -10.78 5.01
C PHE A 262 3.85 -11.94 4.01
N ARG A 263 2.86 -12.12 3.13
CA ARG A 263 2.74 -13.28 2.24
C ARG A 263 2.93 -12.94 0.77
N GLY A 264 3.40 -11.73 0.46
CA GLY A 264 3.46 -11.21 -0.90
C GLY A 264 2.07 -11.04 -1.51
N GLN A 265 1.11 -10.59 -0.71
CA GLN A 265 -0.30 -10.49 -1.12
C GLN A 265 -0.78 -9.04 -1.17
N VAL A 266 -1.49 -8.73 -2.25
CA VAL A 266 -2.22 -7.46 -2.40
C VAL A 266 -3.67 -7.69 -1.98
N ASN A 267 -4.07 -7.02 -0.92
CA ASN A 267 -5.38 -7.13 -0.28
C ASN A 267 -6.18 -5.83 -0.39
N ASP A 268 -7.49 -5.95 -0.33
CA ASP A 268 -8.43 -4.85 -0.26
C ASP A 268 -8.43 -4.17 1.12
N ILE A 269 -9.33 -3.20 1.30
CA ILE A 269 -9.46 -2.44 2.55
C ILE A 269 -9.90 -3.29 3.75
N ASP A 270 -10.44 -4.49 3.54
CA ASP A 270 -10.85 -5.41 4.58
C ASP A 270 -9.83 -6.53 4.83
N GLY A 271 -8.71 -6.51 4.10
CA GLY A 271 -7.66 -7.51 4.21
C GLY A 271 -7.97 -8.80 3.46
N ASN A 272 -9.01 -8.79 2.60
CA ASN A 272 -9.28 -9.90 1.69
C ASN A 272 -8.42 -9.75 0.42
N LEU A 273 -8.13 -10.86 -0.27
CA LEU A 273 -7.37 -10.81 -1.52
C LEU A 273 -8.06 -9.89 -2.52
N ASN A 274 -7.30 -8.93 -3.06
CA ASN A 274 -7.76 -8.12 -4.17
C ASN A 274 -7.75 -8.96 -5.45
N THR A 275 -8.89 -9.01 -6.14
CA THR A 275 -9.12 -9.79 -7.36
C THR A 275 -9.32 -8.93 -8.62
N ILE A 276 -9.10 -7.61 -8.52
CA ILE A 276 -9.25 -6.66 -9.63
C ILE A 276 -7.98 -5.79 -9.73
N GLY A 277 -7.29 -5.92 -10.86
CA GLY A 277 -5.97 -5.32 -11.10
C GLY A 277 -5.10 -6.26 -11.94
N SER A 278 -3.99 -5.77 -12.47
CA SER A 278 -3.09 -6.61 -13.31
C SER A 278 -2.74 -7.91 -12.59
N PHE A 279 -3.07 -9.05 -13.22
CA PHE A 279 -2.87 -10.41 -12.70
C PHE A 279 -3.44 -10.65 -11.30
N ALA A 280 -4.51 -9.96 -10.91
CA ALA A 280 -5.14 -10.15 -9.60
C ALA A 280 -5.83 -11.52 -9.44
N ASP A 281 -6.00 -12.29 -10.51
CA ASP A 281 -6.34 -13.73 -10.50
C ASP A 281 -5.16 -14.63 -10.09
N ARG A 282 -3.95 -14.08 -10.02
CA ARG A 282 -2.70 -14.82 -9.81
C ARG A 282 -1.96 -14.36 -8.57
N ASN A 283 -2.66 -14.30 -7.44
CA ASN A 283 -2.03 -14.08 -6.15
C ASN A 283 -1.32 -15.32 -5.64
N PHE A 284 -0.35 -15.13 -4.74
CA PHE A 284 0.04 -16.21 -3.84
C PHE A 284 -1.16 -16.68 -3.01
N SER A 285 -1.17 -17.97 -2.68
CA SER A 285 -2.30 -18.63 -2.01
C SER A 285 -1.81 -19.41 -0.80
N GLY A 286 -2.39 -19.14 0.38
CA GLY A 286 -2.07 -19.89 1.59
C GLY A 286 -0.59 -19.79 1.94
N THR A 287 0.10 -20.94 1.94
CA THR A 287 1.54 -21.03 2.24
C THR A 287 2.39 -21.50 1.05
N THR A 288 1.83 -21.43 -0.17
CA THR A 288 2.50 -21.95 -1.37
C THR A 288 2.91 -20.81 -2.28
N THR A 289 4.15 -20.88 -2.76
CA THR A 289 4.61 -20.08 -3.88
C THR A 289 4.22 -20.78 -5.17
N ASN A 290 3.54 -20.05 -6.06
CA ASN A 290 3.09 -20.56 -7.34
C ASN A 290 3.87 -19.87 -8.47
N ALA A 291 4.08 -20.58 -9.57
CA ALA A 291 4.53 -19.94 -10.80
C ALA A 291 3.40 -19.06 -11.36
N ASN A 292 3.79 -18.06 -12.14
CA ASN A 292 2.93 -17.06 -12.77
C ASN A 292 2.11 -16.23 -11.79
N ALA A 293 2.64 -15.95 -10.60
CA ALA A 293 1.94 -15.22 -9.54
C ALA A 293 2.54 -13.82 -9.28
N ARG A 294 1.71 -12.88 -8.84
CA ARG A 294 2.13 -11.64 -8.18
C ARG A 294 3.04 -11.99 -7.01
N ALA A 295 4.16 -11.30 -6.88
CA ALA A 295 5.20 -11.71 -5.94
C ALA A 295 5.85 -10.54 -5.20
N GLU A 296 6.42 -10.87 -4.04
CA GLU A 296 7.37 -10.07 -3.26
C GLU A 296 6.86 -8.69 -2.80
N PHE A 297 5.54 -8.51 -2.75
CA PHE A 297 4.94 -7.22 -2.39
C PHE A 297 3.62 -7.41 -1.63
N ASP A 298 3.53 -6.78 -0.47
CA ASP A 298 2.36 -6.80 0.39
C ASP A 298 1.70 -5.43 0.43
N ILE A 299 0.38 -5.43 0.30
CA ILE A 299 -0.47 -4.27 0.54
C ILE A 299 -1.67 -4.77 1.31
N THR A 300 -1.88 -4.34 2.55
CA THR A 300 -3.01 -4.81 3.35
C THR A 300 -3.51 -3.75 4.33
N ASN A 301 -4.74 -3.91 4.78
CA ASN A 301 -5.31 -3.14 5.87
C ASN A 301 -6.00 -4.08 6.86
N VAL A 302 -5.57 -4.04 8.12
CA VAL A 302 -6.00 -4.98 9.15
C VAL A 302 -6.63 -4.26 10.34
N ASN A 303 -7.40 -5.01 11.13
CA ASN A 303 -7.92 -4.50 12.39
C ASN A 303 -6.76 -4.31 13.39
N ALA A 304 -6.70 -3.15 14.04
CA ALA A 304 -5.71 -2.77 15.03
C ALA A 304 -6.37 -2.36 16.37
N THR A 305 -7.60 -2.82 16.60
CA THR A 305 -8.36 -2.52 17.82
C THR A 305 -7.65 -3.11 19.04
N GLY A 306 -7.37 -2.26 20.03
CA GLY A 306 -6.66 -2.66 21.25
C GLY A 306 -5.15 -2.78 21.11
N SER A 307 -4.57 -2.54 19.93
CA SER A 307 -3.10 -2.57 19.74
C SER A 307 -2.42 -1.25 20.09
N ILE A 308 -3.17 -0.15 20.17
CA ILE A 308 -2.68 1.17 20.56
C ILE A 308 -3.29 1.55 21.91
N ALA A 309 -2.47 2.06 22.83
CA ALA A 309 -2.94 2.50 24.14
C ALA A 309 -3.86 3.73 24.03
N SER A 310 -4.82 3.87 24.96
CA SER A 310 -5.55 5.14 25.14
C SER A 310 -4.65 6.21 25.74
N ASN A 311 -5.06 7.47 25.60
CA ASN A 311 -4.33 8.65 26.08
C ASN A 311 -2.86 8.72 25.61
N THR A 312 -2.61 8.37 24.35
CA THR A 312 -1.27 8.44 23.74
C THR A 312 -1.29 9.23 22.44
N THR A 313 -0.12 9.71 22.07
CA THR A 313 0.13 10.40 20.80
C THR A 313 1.14 9.69 19.90
N SER A 314 1.52 8.47 20.30
CA SER A 314 2.47 7.65 19.57
C SER A 314 2.24 6.16 19.80
N THR A 315 2.76 5.34 18.88
CA THR A 315 2.81 3.89 18.99
C THR A 315 4.13 3.39 18.41
N GLN A 316 4.67 2.32 18.99
CA GLN A 316 5.78 1.60 18.38
C GLN A 316 5.24 0.69 17.28
N VAL A 317 5.85 0.79 16.10
CA VAL A 317 5.65 -0.17 15.00
C VAL A 317 6.88 -1.08 14.92
N ASN A 318 6.64 -2.38 14.71
CA ASN A 318 7.71 -3.34 14.56
C ASN A 318 7.33 -4.47 13.61
N ILE A 319 8.36 -5.12 13.08
CA ILE A 319 8.26 -6.45 12.46
C ILE A 319 9.13 -7.38 13.27
N THR A 320 8.56 -8.45 13.80
CA THR A 320 9.27 -9.45 14.59
C THR A 320 9.24 -10.80 13.90
N GLY A 321 10.20 -11.66 14.24
CA GLY A 321 10.35 -12.97 13.60
C GLY A 321 11.73 -13.20 13.02
N THR A 322 12.01 -14.45 12.68
CA THR A 322 13.26 -14.88 12.01
C THR A 322 13.00 -15.52 10.65
N GLY A 323 11.77 -15.37 10.13
CA GLY A 323 11.38 -15.89 8.82
C GLY A 323 11.90 -14.98 7.72
N ASP A 324 11.06 -14.05 7.28
CA ASP A 324 11.38 -13.14 6.20
C ASP A 324 12.16 -11.90 6.64
N THR A 325 12.94 -11.36 5.70
CA THR A 325 13.48 -10.00 5.83
C THR A 325 12.52 -9.04 5.14
N ILE A 326 11.60 -8.48 5.92
CA ILE A 326 10.54 -7.59 5.41
C ILE A 326 10.99 -6.13 5.46
N TYR A 327 10.56 -5.38 4.45
CA TYR A 327 10.78 -3.95 4.33
C TYR A 327 9.46 -3.20 4.22
N ILE A 328 9.04 -2.54 5.30
CA ILE A 328 7.84 -1.70 5.23
C ILE A 328 8.18 -0.36 4.60
N SER A 329 7.33 0.04 3.67
CA SER A 329 7.43 1.20 2.80
C SER A 329 6.40 2.28 3.16
N ALA A 330 5.28 1.89 3.79
CA ALA A 330 4.32 2.82 4.37
C ALA A 330 3.50 2.16 5.46
N VAL A 331 3.10 2.95 6.46
CA VAL A 331 2.09 2.61 7.46
C VAL A 331 1.02 3.69 7.48
N GLY A 332 -0.25 3.29 7.55
CA GLY A 332 -1.38 4.19 7.76
C GLY A 332 -2.15 3.78 9.00
N LEU A 333 -2.56 4.74 9.83
CA LEU A 333 -3.39 4.51 11.01
C LEU A 333 -4.72 5.25 10.84
N GLN A 334 -5.82 4.55 11.06
CA GLN A 334 -7.15 5.13 11.19
C GLN A 334 -7.67 4.79 12.58
N ILE A 335 -7.84 5.81 13.44
CA ILE A 335 -8.17 5.66 14.86
C ILE A 335 -9.49 6.38 15.14
N ASP A 336 -10.48 5.68 15.68
CA ASP A 336 -11.72 6.31 16.13
C ASP A 336 -11.48 7.11 17.42
N LEU A 337 -11.91 8.38 17.47
CA LEU A 337 -11.63 9.29 18.60
C LEU A 337 -12.69 9.25 19.72
N ALA A 338 -13.74 8.44 19.56
CA ALA A 338 -14.81 8.25 20.55
C ALA A 338 -15.41 9.58 21.10
N GLU A 339 -15.53 10.61 20.25
CA GLU A 339 -16.08 11.90 20.65
C GLU A 339 -17.62 11.92 20.63
N ALA A 340 -18.22 12.73 21.51
CA ALA A 340 -19.65 12.97 21.52
C ALA A 340 -20.06 13.75 20.26
N ARG A 341 -20.98 13.17 19.46
CA ARG A 341 -21.55 13.86 18.30
C ARG A 341 -22.76 14.70 18.71
N LEU A 342 -22.62 16.02 18.65
CA LEU A 342 -23.75 16.94 18.76
C LEU A 342 -24.42 17.08 17.39
N THR A 343 -25.68 16.64 17.27
CA THR A 343 -26.50 16.84 16.07
C THR A 343 -27.57 17.89 16.39
N ALA A 344 -27.46 19.09 15.81
CA ALA A 344 -28.49 20.10 15.93
C ALA A 344 -29.48 19.98 14.76
N VAL A 345 -30.73 19.63 15.04
CA VAL A 345 -31.81 19.63 14.05
C VAL A 345 -32.57 20.95 14.16
N LYS A 346 -32.56 21.75 13.09
CA LYS A 346 -33.36 22.97 12.99
C LYS A 346 -34.53 22.70 12.04
N SER A 347 -35.75 22.87 12.53
CA SER A 347 -36.97 22.85 11.71
C SER A 347 -37.74 24.17 11.89
N VAL A 348 -38.51 24.54 10.87
CA VAL A 348 -39.49 25.61 10.93
C VAL A 348 -40.81 25.03 10.45
N THR A 349 -41.87 25.20 11.24
CA THR A 349 -43.23 24.90 10.80
C THR A 349 -43.84 26.22 10.35
N VAL A 350 -44.11 26.36 9.06
CA VAL A 350 -44.86 27.51 8.55
C VAL A 350 -46.34 27.16 8.67
N SER A 351 -47.05 27.89 9.53
CA SER A 351 -48.50 27.78 9.74
C SER A 351 -49.28 28.55 8.69
#